data_AF-A0A936IP70-F1
#
_entry.id   AF-A0A936IP70-F1
#
_cell.length_a   1.000
_cell.length_b   1.000
_cell.length_c   1.000
_cell.angle_alpha   90.00
_cell.angle_beta   90.00
_cell.angle_gamma   90.00
#
_symmetry.space_group_name_H-M   'P 1'
#
loop_
_entity.id
_entity.type
_entity.pdbx_description
1 polymer ?
#
loop_
_entity_poly.entity_id
_entity_poly.type
_entity_poly.pdbx_seq_one_letter_code
_entity_poly.pdbx_strand_id
1 'polypeptide(L)'
;MRSDPGRRLAVILYALVSAGGLALAALGEHTPLGIVLPGQVPYAFVLFVLVLLGIGMFHHHTLHVSLTGAAVITLYTAILAPDHHPSPATPGLLPHFLHEVEHTLLNLGGLMLGFTLLADLFERSHLPDSLVRVLPKRPALAAFTLLLIVWVLSSFLDNIAAAMIGGVMVLRTFKSDVSVAYL
;
A
#
# COMPACT_ATOMS: atom_id res chain seq x y z
N MET A 1 -12.62 30.49 5.95
CA MET A 1 -11.97 29.20 5.57
C MET A 1 -10.57 29.47 5.04
N ARG A 2 -9.54 29.30 5.88
CA ARG A 2 -8.13 29.42 5.44
C ARG A 2 -7.79 28.19 4.60
N SER A 3 -7.52 28.39 3.32
CA SER A 3 -7.05 27.33 2.44
C SER A 3 -5.63 26.96 2.82
N ASP A 4 -5.43 25.71 3.21
CA ASP A 4 -4.11 25.17 3.50
C ASP A 4 -3.26 25.14 2.22
N PRO A 5 -2.16 25.91 2.11
CA PRO A 5 -1.37 26.02 0.88
C PRO A 5 -0.81 24.67 0.41
N GLY A 6 -0.49 23.76 1.34
CA GLY A 6 -0.01 22.41 1.00
C GLY A 6 -1.05 21.57 0.26
N ARG A 7 -2.33 21.66 0.64
CA ARG A 7 -3.41 20.93 -0.03
C ARG A 7 -3.61 21.39 -1.47
N ARG A 8 -3.48 22.70 -1.72
CA ARG A 8 -3.60 23.26 -3.08
C ARG A 8 -2.47 22.77 -3.99
N LEU A 9 -1.24 22.76 -3.47
CA LEU A 9 -0.08 22.26 -4.21
C LEU A 9 -0.25 20.77 -4.54
N ALA A 10 -0.72 19.96 -3.60
CA ALA A 10 -0.97 18.53 -3.82
C ALA A 10 -1.99 18.28 -4.95
N VAL A 11 -3.10 19.02 -4.96
CA VAL A 11 -4.11 18.92 -6.02
C VAL A 11 -3.55 19.33 -7.38
N ILE A 12 -2.79 20.42 -7.44
CA ILE A 12 -2.20 20.91 -8.70
C ILE A 12 -1.19 19.91 -9.25
N LEU A 13 -0.29 19.40 -8.41
CA LEU A 13 0.68 18.38 -8.80
C LEU A 13 -0.01 17.10 -9.28
N TYR A 14 -1.01 16.62 -8.55
CA TYR A 14 -1.77 15.44 -8.93
C TYR A 14 -2.50 15.63 -10.26
N ALA A 15 -3.09 16.80 -10.49
CA ALA A 15 -3.75 17.13 -11.75
C ALA A 15 -2.75 17.20 -12.92
N LEU A 16 -1.57 17.77 -12.71
CA LEU A 16 -0.50 17.83 -13.71
C LEU A 16 0.01 16.43 -14.08
N VAL A 17 0.27 15.58 -13.09
CA VAL A 17 0.74 14.21 -13.34
C VAL A 17 -0.36 13.38 -14.01
N SER A 18 -1.62 13.55 -13.61
CA SER A 18 -2.77 12.91 -14.26
C SER A 18 -2.93 13.36 -15.72
N ALA A 19 -2.75 14.65 -16.01
CA ALA A 19 -2.77 15.17 -17.38
C ALA A 19 -1.61 14.60 -18.22
N GLY A 20 -0.42 14.47 -17.63
CA GLY A 20 0.71 13.79 -18.24
C GLY A 20 0.42 12.31 -18.53
N GLY A 21 -0.20 11.60 -17.58
CA GLY A 21 -0.67 10.22 -17.77
C GLY A 21 -1.70 10.09 -18.90
N LEU A 22 -2.60 11.06 -19.05
CA LEU A 22 -3.56 11.08 -20.15
C LEU A 22 -2.88 11.36 -21.51
N ALA A 23 -1.91 12.27 -21.55
CA ALA A 23 -1.13 12.53 -22.75
C ALA A 23 -0.31 11.30 -23.17
N LEU A 24 0.24 10.56 -22.20
CA LEU A 24 0.92 9.29 -22.45
C LEU A 24 -0.02 8.23 -23.05
N ALA A 25 -1.31 8.25 -22.70
CA ALA A 25 -2.31 7.37 -23.32
C ALA A 25 -2.46 7.65 -24.82
N ALA A 26 -2.45 8.93 -25.21
CA ALA A 26 -2.59 9.36 -26.60
C ALA A 26 -1.35 9.07 -27.46
N LEU A 27 -0.19 8.85 -26.81
CA LEU A 27 1.06 8.47 -27.47
C LEU A 27 1.26 6.94 -27.54
N GLY A 28 0.42 6.17 -26.85
CA GLY A 28 0.53 4.71 -26.81
C GLY A 28 -0.08 4.04 -28.03
N GLU A 29 0.47 2.89 -28.41
CA GLU A 29 -0.08 2.08 -29.49
C GLU A 29 -1.27 1.27 -28.97
N HIS A 30 -2.36 1.25 -29.74
CA HIS A 30 -3.52 0.43 -29.44
C HIS A 30 -3.28 -1.01 -29.88
N THR A 31 -3.18 -1.91 -28.91
CA THR A 31 -3.07 -3.35 -29.13
C THR A 31 -4.33 -4.06 -28.59
N PRO A 32 -4.59 -5.32 -28.97
CA PRO A 32 -5.69 -6.10 -28.40
C PRO A 32 -5.59 -6.28 -26.86
N LEU A 33 -4.37 -6.14 -26.32
CA LEU A 33 -4.06 -6.16 -24.89
C LEU A 33 -4.23 -4.80 -24.20
N GLY A 34 -4.66 -3.75 -24.93
CA GLY A 34 -4.81 -2.38 -24.44
C GLY A 34 -3.79 -1.41 -25.02
N ILE A 35 -3.73 -0.22 -24.42
CA ILE A 35 -2.74 0.81 -24.77
C ILE A 35 -1.38 0.38 -24.21
N VAL A 36 -0.37 0.30 -25.07
CA VAL A 36 1.01 -0.05 -24.71
C VAL A 36 1.92 1.14 -24.99
N LEU A 37 2.72 1.48 -23.99
CA LEU A 37 3.73 2.54 -24.06
C LEU A 37 5.05 2.01 -24.64
N PRO A 38 5.91 2.90 -25.19
CA PRO A 38 7.26 2.51 -25.61
C PRO A 38 8.00 1.82 -24.45
N GLY A 39 8.53 0.62 -24.71
CA GLY A 39 9.13 -0.24 -23.70
C GLY A 39 8.24 -1.38 -23.18
N GLN A 40 7.11 -1.69 -23.85
CA GLN A 40 6.17 -2.76 -23.50
C GLN A 40 5.51 -2.58 -22.12
N VAL A 41 5.42 -1.34 -21.64
CA VAL A 41 4.75 -1.04 -20.37
C VAL A 41 3.25 -0.94 -20.62
N PRO A 42 2.41 -1.78 -19.98
CA PRO A 42 0.96 -1.66 -20.10
C PRO A 42 0.47 -0.35 -19.50
N TYR A 43 -0.43 0.36 -20.18
CA TYR A 43 -0.95 1.63 -19.66
C TYR A 43 -1.70 1.47 -18.32
N ALA A 44 -2.26 0.29 -18.03
CA ALA A 44 -2.82 -0.04 -16.73
C ALA A 44 -1.81 0.17 -15.57
N PHE A 45 -0.52 -0.05 -15.81
CA PHE A 45 0.53 0.21 -14.83
C PHE A 45 0.68 1.71 -14.52
N VAL A 46 0.56 2.57 -15.54
CA VAL A 46 0.58 4.03 -15.34
C VAL A 46 -0.63 4.49 -14.53
N LEU A 47 -1.82 3.98 -14.84
CA LEU A 47 -3.03 4.23 -14.05
C LEU A 47 -2.86 3.77 -12.60
N PHE A 48 -2.29 2.59 -12.38
CA PHE A 48 -2.00 2.07 -11.04
C PHE A 48 -1.04 2.98 -10.26
N VAL A 49 0.05 3.45 -10.89
CA VAL A 49 0.97 4.41 -10.27
C VAL A 49 0.28 5.74 -9.96
N LEU A 50 -0.60 6.23 -10.83
CA LEU A 50 -1.42 7.43 -10.56
C LEU A 50 -2.33 7.24 -9.35
N VAL A 51 -2.91 6.05 -9.16
CA VAL A 51 -3.71 5.74 -7.97
C VAL A 51 -2.84 5.74 -6.71
N LEU A 52 -1.66 5.10 -6.73
CA LEU A 52 -0.73 5.10 -5.60
C LEU A 52 -0.25 6.51 -5.23
N LEU A 53 0.08 7.34 -6.23
CA LEU A 53 0.44 8.74 -6.03
C LEU A 53 -0.72 9.50 -5.39
N GLY A 54 -1.95 9.28 -5.88
CA GLY A 54 -3.15 9.86 -5.31
C GLY A 54 -3.35 9.49 -3.85
N ILE A 55 -3.18 8.21 -3.50
CA ILE A 55 -3.25 7.73 -2.10
C ILE A 55 -2.22 8.45 -1.23
N GLY A 56 -0.98 8.58 -1.70
CA GLY A 56 0.08 9.28 -0.96
C GLY A 56 -0.21 10.77 -0.74
N MET A 57 -0.68 11.47 -1.77
CA MET A 57 -0.98 12.91 -1.68
C MET A 57 -2.25 13.19 -0.87
N PHE A 58 -3.24 12.30 -0.93
CA PHE A 58 -4.53 12.42 -0.29
C PHE A 58 -4.74 11.35 0.79
N HIS A 59 -3.75 11.17 1.66
CA HIS A 59 -3.77 10.15 2.72
C HIS A 59 -5.00 10.21 3.66
N HIS A 60 -5.67 11.37 3.76
CA HIS A 60 -6.90 11.54 4.53
C HIS A 60 -8.16 10.99 3.83
N HIS A 61 -8.07 10.70 2.52
CA HIS A 61 -9.16 10.20 1.68
C HIS A 61 -8.73 8.92 0.92
N THR A 62 -7.76 8.19 1.45
CA THR A 62 -7.17 6.98 0.83
C THR A 62 -8.22 6.02 0.29
N LEU A 63 -9.28 5.75 1.06
CA LEU A 63 -10.33 4.83 0.65
C LEU A 63 -11.13 5.33 -0.56
N HIS A 64 -11.43 6.63 -0.62
CA HIS A 64 -12.16 7.21 -1.76
C HIS A 64 -11.27 7.22 -3.01
N VAL A 65 -9.99 7.55 -2.85
CA VAL A 65 -9.02 7.57 -3.96
C VAL A 65 -8.73 6.16 -4.48
N SER A 66 -8.61 5.17 -3.60
CA SER A 66 -8.39 3.78 -4.01
C SER A 66 -9.62 3.19 -4.70
N LEU A 67 -10.83 3.45 -4.20
CA LEU A 67 -12.07 2.97 -4.83
C LEU A 67 -12.31 3.61 -6.20
N THR A 68 -12.14 4.92 -6.31
CA THR A 68 -12.28 5.62 -7.59
C THR A 68 -11.19 5.19 -8.58
N GLY A 69 -9.95 5.07 -8.11
CA GLY A 69 -8.83 4.54 -8.89
C GLY A 69 -9.06 3.11 -9.39
N ALA A 70 -9.52 2.22 -8.52
CA ALA A 70 -9.87 0.85 -8.87
C ALA A 70 -10.99 0.83 -9.93
N ALA A 71 -12.04 1.62 -9.74
CA ALA A 71 -13.12 1.73 -10.73
C ALA A 71 -12.61 2.21 -12.11
N VAL A 72 -11.73 3.21 -12.13
CA VAL A 72 -11.11 3.71 -13.37
C VAL A 72 -10.26 2.63 -14.05
N ILE A 73 -9.43 1.90 -13.30
CA ILE A 73 -8.58 0.82 -13.85
C ILE A 73 -9.45 -0.31 -14.37
N THR A 74 -10.46 -0.76 -13.61
CA THR A 74 -11.38 -1.82 -14.04
C THR A 74 -12.13 -1.42 -15.31
N LEU A 75 -12.64 -0.18 -15.39
CA LEU A 75 -13.35 0.30 -16.57
C LEU A 75 -12.43 0.43 -17.78
N TYR A 76 -11.20 0.93 -17.58
CA TYR A 76 -10.17 0.98 -18.62
C TYR A 76 -9.89 -0.43 -19.16
N THR A 77 -9.63 -1.41 -18.29
CA THR A 77 -9.33 -2.77 -18.71
C THR A 77 -10.51 -3.41 -19.42
N ALA A 78 -11.74 -3.24 -18.90
CA ALA A 78 -12.94 -3.82 -19.50
C ALA A 78 -13.28 -3.26 -20.88
N ILE A 79 -13.03 -1.97 -21.14
CA ILE A 79 -13.40 -1.32 -22.41
C ILE A 79 -12.25 -1.36 -23.42
N LEU A 80 -11.02 -1.10 -22.98
CA LEU A 80 -9.87 -0.90 -23.88
C LEU A 80 -8.92 -2.09 -23.94
N ALA A 81 -9.02 -3.09 -23.05
CA ALA A 81 -8.16 -4.28 -23.05
C ALA A 81 -8.96 -5.60 -22.91
N PRO A 82 -9.86 -5.94 -23.87
CA PRO A 82 -10.76 -7.09 -23.72
C PRO A 82 -10.05 -8.44 -23.72
N ASP A 83 -8.95 -8.57 -24.47
CA ASP A 83 -8.21 -9.84 -24.65
C ASP A 83 -7.19 -10.11 -23.53
N HIS A 84 -7.08 -9.23 -22.53
CA HIS A 84 -6.26 -9.47 -21.35
C HIS A 84 -6.80 -10.61 -20.45
N HIS A 85 -8.03 -11.08 -20.70
CA HIS A 85 -8.66 -12.18 -19.99
C HIS A 85 -8.92 -13.39 -20.92
N PRO A 86 -8.34 -14.57 -20.65
CA PRO A 86 -8.75 -15.79 -21.32
C PRO A 86 -10.02 -16.32 -20.65
N SER A 87 -11.21 -15.88 -21.07
CA SER A 87 -12.42 -16.69 -20.88
C SER A 87 -13.56 -16.27 -21.84
N PRO A 88 -14.03 -17.18 -22.72
CA PRO A 88 -15.15 -16.97 -23.62
C PRO A 88 -16.52 -17.19 -22.95
N ALA A 89 -16.64 -17.03 -21.64
CA ALA A 89 -17.90 -17.17 -20.93
C ALA A 89 -18.03 -16.06 -19.90
N THR A 90 -19.05 -15.23 -20.04
CA THR A 90 -19.51 -14.28 -19.03
C THR A 90 -20.30 -15.02 -17.95
N PRO A 91 -19.76 -15.30 -16.75
CA PRO A 91 -20.53 -15.06 -15.55
C PRO A 91 -20.41 -13.56 -15.28
N GLY A 92 -21.52 -12.86 -15.07
CA GLY A 92 -21.48 -11.42 -14.80
C GLY A 92 -20.53 -11.04 -13.65
N LEU A 93 -20.21 -9.75 -13.51
CA LEU A 93 -19.39 -9.25 -12.40
C LEU A 93 -19.87 -9.78 -11.04
N LEU A 94 -21.19 -9.85 -10.84
CA LEU A 94 -21.78 -10.27 -9.57
C LEU A 94 -21.44 -11.71 -9.14
N PRO A 95 -21.63 -12.77 -9.95
CA PRO A 95 -21.21 -14.11 -9.58
C PRO A 95 -19.69 -14.28 -9.41
N HIS A 96 -18.87 -13.54 -10.16
CA HIS A 96 -17.40 -13.55 -9.96
C HIS A 96 -17.01 -12.89 -8.64
N PHE A 97 -17.56 -11.71 -8.34
CA PHE A 97 -17.37 -11.04 -7.05
C PHE A 97 -17.84 -11.91 -5.88
N LEU A 98 -18.99 -12.58 -5.99
CA LEU A 98 -19.48 -13.45 -4.91
C LEU A 98 -18.56 -14.64 -4.65
N HIS A 99 -17.98 -15.24 -5.70
CA HIS A 99 -17.06 -16.38 -5.56
C HIS A 99 -15.69 -15.96 -5.02
N GLU A 100 -15.17 -14.80 -5.42
CA GLU A 100 -13.87 -14.30 -4.97
C GLU A 100 -13.93 -13.65 -3.58
N VAL A 101 -15.02 -12.97 -3.23
CA VAL A 101 -15.20 -12.33 -1.92
C VAL A 101 -15.31 -13.37 -0.81
N GLU A 102 -16.02 -14.48 -1.05
CA GLU A 102 -16.20 -15.53 -0.04
C GLU A 102 -14.87 -16.13 0.41
N HIS A 103 -13.94 -16.38 -0.51
CA HIS A 103 -12.67 -17.01 -0.19
C HIS A 103 -11.54 -16.00 0.07
N THR A 104 -11.31 -15.06 -0.84
CA THR A 104 -10.14 -14.17 -0.78
C THR A 104 -10.34 -13.06 0.23
N LEU A 105 -11.48 -12.35 0.19
CA LEU A 105 -11.70 -11.22 1.09
C LEU A 105 -11.88 -11.67 2.55
N LEU A 106 -12.58 -12.80 2.75
CA LEU A 106 -12.73 -13.40 4.07
C LEU A 106 -11.39 -13.90 4.63
N ASN A 107 -10.55 -14.52 3.79
CA ASN A 107 -9.21 -14.95 4.19
C ASN A 107 -8.30 -13.77 4.55
N LEU A 108 -8.23 -12.74 3.69
CA LEU A 108 -7.42 -11.54 3.94
C LEU A 108 -7.95 -10.77 5.16
N GLY A 109 -9.27 -10.61 5.28
CA GLY A 109 -9.91 -9.96 6.42
C GLY A 109 -9.72 -10.74 7.73
N GLY A 110 -9.88 -12.06 7.69
CA GLY A 110 -9.64 -12.95 8.82
C GLY A 110 -8.18 -12.95 9.26
N LEU A 111 -7.23 -12.96 8.32
CA LEU A 111 -5.80 -12.85 8.58
C LEU A 111 -5.46 -11.47 9.17
N MET A 112 -6.04 -10.39 8.65
CA MET A 112 -5.85 -9.04 9.21
C MET A 112 -6.36 -8.93 10.64
N LEU A 113 -7.53 -9.54 10.92
CA LEU A 113 -8.09 -9.62 12.27
C LEU A 113 -7.20 -10.49 13.19
N GLY A 114 -6.70 -11.62 12.68
CA GLY A 114 -5.77 -12.49 13.39
C GLY A 114 -4.44 -11.80 13.76
N PHE A 115 -3.85 -11.05 12.82
CA PHE A 115 -2.64 -10.28 13.10
C PHE A 115 -2.89 -9.12 14.06
N THR A 116 -4.04 -8.46 13.97
CA THR A 116 -4.43 -7.42 14.93
C THR A 116 -4.54 -8.00 16.34
N LEU A 117 -5.17 -9.17 16.49
CA LEU A 117 -5.25 -9.88 17.78
C LEU A 117 -3.87 -10.31 18.29
N LEU A 118 -3.00 -10.81 17.41
CA LEU A 118 -1.65 -11.23 17.77
C LEU A 118 -0.79 -10.02 18.23
N ALA A 119 -0.91 -8.88 17.55
CA ALA A 119 -0.27 -7.63 17.93
C ALA A 119 -0.75 -7.13 19.31
N ASP A 120 -2.06 -7.15 19.57
CA ASP A 120 -2.64 -6.80 20.88
C ASP A 120 -2.14 -7.76 21.98
N LEU A 121 -2.03 -9.06 21.70
CA LEU A 121 -1.48 -10.04 22.64
C LEU A 121 0.00 -9.76 22.96
N PHE A 122 0.80 -9.38 21.97
CA PHE A 122 2.20 -9.01 22.17
C PHE A 122 2.35 -7.75 23.01
N GLU A 123 1.49 -6.76 22.78
CA GLU A 123 1.47 -5.53 23.57
C GLU A 123 1.09 -5.82 25.03
N ARG A 124 0.00 -6.58 25.27
CA ARG A 124 -0.45 -6.96 26.61
C ARG A 124 0.52 -7.84 27.38
N SER A 125 1.30 -8.68 26.68
CA SER A 125 2.27 -9.58 27.30
C SER A 125 3.58 -8.91 27.70
N HIS A 126 3.75 -7.60 27.45
CA HIS A 126 5.01 -6.87 27.68
C HIS A 126 6.22 -7.52 27.00
N LEU A 127 5.98 -8.32 25.95
CA LEU A 127 7.02 -8.99 25.18
C LEU A 127 7.93 -7.96 24.48
N PRO A 128 7.42 -6.86 23.90
CA PRO A 128 8.25 -5.75 23.41
C PRO A 128 9.21 -5.17 24.45
N ASP A 129 8.72 -4.97 25.67
CA ASP A 129 9.53 -4.39 26.76
C ASP A 129 10.64 -5.34 27.23
N SER A 130 10.36 -6.64 27.17
CA SER A 130 11.34 -7.69 27.49
C SER A 130 12.40 -7.80 26.40
N LEU A 131 12.02 -7.70 25.12
CA LEU A 131 12.95 -7.72 23.98
C LEU A 131 13.89 -6.50 23.99
N VAL A 132 13.37 -5.31 24.27
CA VAL A 132 14.18 -4.08 24.37
C VAL A 132 15.22 -4.19 25.49
N ARG A 133 14.93 -4.92 26.57
CA ARG A 133 15.88 -5.12 27.69
C ARG A 133 17.11 -5.94 27.32
N VAL A 134 17.01 -6.80 26.30
CA VAL A 134 18.12 -7.63 25.81
C VAL A 134 19.04 -6.85 24.85
N LEU A 135 18.66 -5.63 24.46
CA LEU A 135 19.44 -4.85 23.52
C LEU A 135 20.85 -4.53 24.05
N PRO A 136 21.88 -4.61 23.19
CA PRO A 136 23.23 -4.29 23.57
C PRO A 136 23.38 -2.80 23.91
N LYS A 137 24.27 -2.47 24.86
CA LYS A 137 24.48 -1.08 25.33
C LYS A 137 25.06 -0.12 24.29
N ARG A 138 25.62 -0.63 23.18
CA ARG A 138 26.20 0.19 22.11
C ARG A 138 25.10 0.59 21.12
N PRO A 139 24.90 1.88 20.82
CA PRO A 139 23.76 2.37 20.04
C PRO A 139 23.67 1.77 18.62
N ALA A 140 24.80 1.63 17.92
CA ALA A 140 24.83 1.03 16.59
C ALA A 140 24.46 -0.46 16.59
N LEU A 141 24.91 -1.21 17.61
CA LEU A 141 24.52 -2.62 17.76
C LEU A 141 23.07 -2.74 18.21
N ALA A 142 22.58 -1.83 19.06
CA ALA A 142 21.19 -1.81 19.48
C ALA A 142 20.25 -1.58 18.30
N ALA A 143 20.60 -0.64 17.41
CA ALA A 143 19.87 -0.38 16.18
C ALA A 143 19.80 -1.62 15.26
N PHE A 144 20.94 -2.25 15.02
CA PHE A 144 21.01 -3.47 14.21
C PHE A 144 20.22 -4.64 14.84
N THR A 145 20.39 -4.89 16.13
CA THR A 145 19.63 -5.93 16.84
C THR A 145 18.14 -5.63 16.82
N LEU A 146 17.74 -4.37 16.93
CA LEU A 146 16.33 -3.98 16.85
C LEU A 146 15.75 -4.23 15.46
N LEU A 147 16.50 -3.92 14.38
CA LEU A 147 16.10 -4.29 13.01
C LEU A 147 15.94 -5.81 12.86
N LEU A 148 16.86 -6.59 13.43
CA LEU A 148 16.75 -8.06 13.42
C LEU A 148 15.50 -8.54 14.17
N ILE A 149 15.19 -7.94 15.33
CA ILE A 149 13.98 -8.24 16.10
C ILE A 149 12.73 -7.91 15.27
N VAL A 150 12.65 -6.71 14.67
CA VAL A 150 11.53 -6.31 13.82
C VAL A 150 11.41 -7.23 12.61
N TRP A 151 12.53 -7.61 11.99
CA TRP A 151 12.55 -8.54 10.87
C TRP A 151 12.02 -9.93 11.26
N VAL A 152 12.41 -10.47 12.42
CA VAL A 152 11.85 -11.73 12.94
C VAL A 152 10.34 -11.57 13.23
N LEU A 153 9.93 -10.48 13.87
CA LEU A 153 8.51 -10.20 14.14
C LEU A 153 7.68 -10.08 12.86
N SER A 154 8.24 -9.48 11.81
CA SER A 154 7.63 -9.32 10.48
C SER A 154 7.43 -10.63 9.73
N SER A 155 8.04 -11.73 10.17
CA SER A 155 7.77 -13.06 9.61
C SER A 155 6.48 -13.70 10.17
N PHE A 156 6.02 -13.23 11.33
CA PHE A 156 4.81 -13.72 12.00
C PHE A 156 3.63 -12.74 11.94
N LEU A 157 3.92 -11.45 11.91
CA LEU A 157 2.95 -10.35 11.85
C LEU A 157 2.91 -9.76 10.44
N ASP A 158 1.85 -9.02 10.12
CA ASP A 158 1.91 -8.14 8.97
C ASP A 158 3.00 -7.09 9.14
N ASN A 159 3.64 -6.75 8.03
CA ASN A 159 4.73 -5.78 7.99
C ASN A 159 4.35 -4.43 8.60
N ILE A 160 3.06 -4.04 8.57
CA ILE A 160 2.59 -2.78 9.18
C ILE A 160 2.58 -2.90 10.70
N ALA A 161 1.97 -3.94 11.28
CA ALA A 161 2.01 -4.17 12.73
C ALA A 161 3.43 -4.35 13.26
N ALA A 162 4.28 -5.12 12.56
CA ALA A 162 5.68 -5.29 12.92
C ALA A 162 6.45 -3.96 12.94
N ALA A 163 6.23 -3.10 11.93
CA ALA A 163 6.83 -1.77 11.88
C ALA A 163 6.32 -0.84 13.00
N MET A 164 5.02 -0.85 13.30
CA MET A 164 4.46 -0.04 14.40
C MET A 164 5.01 -0.47 15.77
N ILE A 165 5.06 -1.77 16.04
CA ILE A 165 5.65 -2.32 17.28
C ILE A 165 7.15 -1.96 17.34
N GLY A 166 7.88 -2.13 16.24
CA GLY A 166 9.28 -1.73 16.13
C GLY A 166 9.51 -0.24 16.40
N GLY A 167 8.66 0.63 15.86
CA GLY A 167 8.71 2.08 16.10
C GLY A 167 8.52 2.45 17.57
N VAL A 168 7.58 1.79 18.27
CA VAL A 168 7.41 1.98 19.73
C VAL A 168 8.66 1.53 20.49
N MET A 169 9.28 0.41 20.11
CA MET A 169 10.53 -0.06 20.71
C MET A 169 11.71 0.92 20.47
N VAL A 170 11.83 1.50 19.27
CA VAL A 170 12.84 2.54 18.95
C VAL A 170 12.69 3.73 19.92
N LEU A 171 11.47 4.27 20.03
CA LEU A 171 11.18 5.43 20.87
C LEU A 171 11.55 5.19 22.34
N ARG A 172 11.29 3.98 22.85
CA ARG A 172 11.65 3.59 24.23
C ARG A 172 13.16 3.39 24.41
N THR A 173 13.84 2.79 23.43
CA THR A 173 15.27 2.48 23.50
C THR A 173 16.13 3.74 23.40
N PHE A 174 15.80 4.62 22.46
CA PHE A 174 16.63 5.79 22.11
C PHE A 174 16.12 7.11 22.67
N LYS A 175 15.08 7.10 23.53
CA LYS A 175 14.55 8.28 24.26
C LYS A 175 14.52 9.56 23.41
N SER A 176 13.99 9.48 22.18
CA SER A 176 13.85 10.58 21.20
C SER A 176 15.11 11.14 20.50
N ASP A 177 16.32 10.61 20.72
CA ASP A 177 17.51 10.92 19.89
C ASP A 177 17.49 10.16 18.55
N VAL A 178 16.35 10.21 17.86
CA VAL A 178 16.17 9.52 16.57
C VAL A 178 16.44 10.54 15.47
N SER A 179 17.68 10.57 14.98
CA SER A 179 17.99 11.33 13.76
C SER A 179 17.14 10.81 12.61
N VAL A 180 16.73 11.69 11.69
CA VAL A 180 15.86 11.43 10.52
C VAL A 180 16.32 10.23 9.66
N ALA A 181 17.56 9.76 9.82
CA ALA A 181 18.09 8.54 9.19
C ALA A 181 17.40 7.21 9.60
N TYR A 182 16.44 7.22 10.54
CA TYR A 182 15.75 6.02 11.03
C TYR A 182 14.30 5.86 10.52
N LEU A 183 13.81 6.78 9.69
CA LEU A 183 12.55 6.69 8.93
C LEU A 183 12.84 6.34 7.46
#